data_AF-A0A8G2BM91-F1
#
_entry.id   AF-A0A8G2BM91-F1
#
_cell.length_a   1.000
_cell.length_b   1.000
_cell.length_c   1.000
_cell.angle_alpha   90.00
_cell.angle_beta   90.00
_cell.angle_gamma   90.00
#
_symmetry.space_group_name_H-M   'P 1'
#
loop_
_entity.id
_entity.type
_entity.pdbx_description
1 polymer ?
#
loop_
_entity_poly.entity_id
_entity_poly.type
_entity_poly.pdbx_seq_one_letter_code
_entity_poly.pdbx_strand_id
1 'polypeptide(L)'
;MRTALTLGAVAARSLVTLLRRWPLVLIALLLISPVGPHLRLSYSYYEGRAHPSLFFDCTYLGSRGVITPAFGTLDGCPILAWIDAREAIR
;
A
#
# COMPACT_ATOMS: atom_id res chain seq x y z
N MET A 1 41.15 22.84 -4.15
CA MET A 1 41.09 21.52 -4.85
C MET A 1 40.88 20.33 -3.92
N ARG A 2 41.63 20.18 -2.81
CA ARG A 2 41.45 19.05 -1.86
C ARG A 2 40.03 18.92 -1.26
N THR A 3 39.36 20.03 -0.95
CA THR A 3 38.02 20.05 -0.32
C THR A 3 36.89 19.56 -1.24
N ALA A 4 36.99 19.84 -2.54
CA ALA A 4 36.02 19.37 -3.55
C ALA A 4 36.10 17.85 -3.73
N LEU A 5 37.32 17.29 -3.74
CA LEU A 5 37.55 15.84 -3.81
C LEU A 5 37.03 15.11 -2.56
N THR A 6 37.17 15.71 -1.37
CA THR A 6 36.65 15.12 -0.14
C THR A 6 35.12 15.16 -0.05
N LEU A 7 34.49 16.25 -0.51
CA LEU A 7 33.03 16.36 -0.58
C LEU A 7 32.43 15.32 -1.55
N GLY A 8 33.05 15.15 -2.73
CA GLY A 8 32.66 14.11 -3.68
C GLY A 8 32.82 12.70 -3.11
N ALA A 9 33.91 12.43 -2.39
CA ALA A 9 34.14 11.13 -1.75
C ALA A 9 33.13 10.83 -0.63
N VAL A 10 32.72 11.84 0.14
CA VAL A 10 31.68 11.69 1.18
C VAL A 10 30.31 11.43 0.55
N ALA A 11 29.94 12.16 -0.51
CA ALA A 11 28.68 11.96 -1.23
C ALA A 11 28.60 10.57 -1.90
N ALA A 12 29.71 10.10 -2.48
CA ALA A 12 29.76 8.76 -3.06
C ALA A 12 29.62 7.67 -1.98
N ARG A 13 30.25 7.85 -0.81
CA ARG A 13 30.14 6.91 0.32
C ARG A 13 28.74 6.89 0.93
N SER A 14 28.10 8.05 1.06
CA SER A 14 26.71 8.12 1.54
C SER A 14 25.75 7.47 0.54
N LEU A 15 25.95 7.68 -0.76
CA LEU A 15 25.18 7.03 -1.80
C LEU A 15 25.36 5.51 -1.79
N VAL A 16 26.60 5.02 -1.69
CA VAL A 16 26.89 3.57 -1.61
C VAL A 16 26.29 2.96 -0.34
N THR A 17 26.34 3.63 0.81
CA THR A 17 25.73 3.12 2.04
C THR A 17 24.21 3.11 1.97
N LEU A 18 23.59 4.08 1.30
CA LEU A 18 22.15 4.10 1.03
C LEU A 18 21.74 2.98 0.05
N LEU A 19 22.50 2.79 -1.04
CA LEU A 19 22.30 1.68 -1.98
C LEU A 19 22.52 0.33 -1.31
N ARG A 20 23.46 0.20 -0.37
CA ARG A 20 23.65 -1.05 0.39
C ARG A 20 22.45 -1.37 1.28
N ARG A 21 21.69 -0.34 1.67
CA ARG A 21 20.43 -0.42 2.43
C ARG A 21 19.20 -0.25 1.52
N TRP A 22 19.34 -0.49 0.21
CA TRP A 22 18.23 -0.42 -0.73
C TRP A 22 16.95 -1.16 -0.30
N PRO A 23 16.97 -2.32 0.40
CA PRO A 23 15.75 -2.99 0.80
C PRO A 23 14.97 -2.16 1.83
N LEU A 24 15.67 -1.49 2.75
CA LEU A 24 15.05 -0.59 3.73
C LEU A 24 14.46 0.64 3.04
N VAL A 25 15.13 1.16 2.01
CA VAL A 25 14.60 2.28 1.22
C VAL A 25 13.32 1.87 0.51
N LEU A 26 13.26 0.67 -0.08
CA LEU A 26 12.04 0.16 -0.71
C LEU A 26 10.91 -0.06 0.29
N ILE A 27 11.21 -0.63 1.47
CA ILE A 27 10.22 -0.79 2.54
C ILE A 27 9.68 0.58 2.94
N ALA A 28 10.56 1.55 3.20
CA ALA A 28 10.15 2.92 3.55
C ALA A 28 9.30 3.56 2.45
N LEU A 29 9.67 3.40 1.18
CA LEU A 29 8.88 3.88 0.05
C LEU A 29 7.50 3.22 0.00
N LEU A 30 7.40 1.92 0.27
CA LEU A 30 6.13 1.18 0.29
C LEU A 30 5.21 1.63 1.44
N LEU A 31 5.79 1.95 2.61
CA LEU A 31 5.06 2.49 3.76
C LEU A 31 4.56 3.92 3.53
N ILE A 32 5.33 4.75 2.82
CA ILE A 32 4.95 6.14 2.53
C ILE A 32 4.00 6.22 1.34
N SER A 33 4.11 5.27 0.40
CA SER A 33 3.30 5.24 -0.82
C SER A 33 1.79 5.21 -0.49
N PRO A 34 0.99 6.09 -1.13
CA PRO A 34 -0.46 6.06 -1.02
C PRO A 34 -1.07 4.85 -1.75
N VAL A 35 -0.34 4.29 -2.71
CA VAL A 35 -0.75 3.10 -3.46
C VAL A 35 0.03 1.90 -2.92
N GLY A 36 -0.68 0.86 -2.50
CA GLY A 36 -0.05 -0.32 -1.92
C GLY A 36 -0.94 -1.56 -1.93
N PRO A 37 -0.35 -2.72 -1.61
CA PRO A 37 -1.12 -3.95 -1.45
C PRO A 37 -2.02 -3.84 -0.22
N HIS A 38 -3.29 -4.15 -0.39
CA HIS A 38 -4.27 -4.23 0.67
C HIS A 38 -4.84 -5.65 0.74
N LEU A 39 -4.93 -6.18 1.96
CA LEU A 39 -5.44 -7.50 2.26
C LEU A 39 -6.91 -7.43 2.68
N ARG A 40 -7.75 -8.29 2.11
CA ARG A 40 -9.17 -8.36 2.47
C ARG A 40 -9.32 -8.86 3.90
N LEU A 41 -9.95 -8.05 4.76
CA LEU A 41 -10.37 -8.42 6.10
C LEU A 41 -11.76 -9.06 6.12
N SER A 42 -12.64 -8.66 5.21
CA SER A 42 -14.03 -9.09 5.27
C SER A 42 -14.25 -10.51 4.74
N TYR A 43 -15.29 -11.13 5.31
CA TYR A 43 -15.79 -12.45 4.97
C TYR A 43 -17.23 -12.29 4.46
N SER A 44 -17.53 -12.83 3.28
CA SER A 44 -18.89 -12.80 2.73
C SER A 44 -19.81 -13.70 3.58
N TYR A 45 -20.76 -13.12 4.31
CA TYR A 45 -21.83 -13.86 4.94
C TYR A 45 -23.07 -13.85 4.03
N TYR A 46 -23.62 -15.03 3.77
CA TYR A 46 -24.93 -15.16 3.15
C TYR A 46 -26.00 -14.90 4.22
N GLU A 47 -26.56 -13.68 4.29
CA GLU A 47 -27.80 -13.48 5.04
C GLU A 47 -28.96 -14.06 4.23
N GLY A 48 -29.22 -15.34 4.47
CA GLY A 48 -30.43 -15.99 4.01
C GLY A 48 -31.62 -15.51 4.84
N ARG A 49 -32.45 -14.62 4.26
CA ARG A 49 -33.91 -14.73 4.17
C ARG A 49 -34.49 -13.51 3.44
N ALA A 50 -35.30 -13.78 2.41
CA ALA A 50 -36.19 -12.88 1.68
C ALA A 50 -35.66 -12.06 0.50
N HIS A 51 -34.42 -11.54 0.47
CA HIS A 51 -33.89 -10.83 -0.73
C HIS A 51 -32.38 -11.10 -0.90
N PRO A 52 -31.91 -11.75 -1.98
CA PRO A 52 -30.49 -12.05 -2.18
C PRO A 52 -29.76 -10.81 -2.71
N SER A 53 -29.70 -9.74 -1.91
CA SER A 53 -28.69 -8.72 -2.11
C SER A 53 -27.40 -9.26 -1.53
N LEU A 54 -26.50 -9.73 -2.40
CA LEU A 54 -25.11 -10.01 -2.04
C LEU A 54 -24.49 -8.71 -1.49
N PHE A 55 -24.51 -8.53 -0.18
CA PHE A 55 -23.83 -7.42 0.48
C PHE A 55 -22.33 -7.72 0.48
N PHE A 56 -21.63 -7.16 -0.51
CA PHE A 56 -20.18 -7.17 -0.57
C PHE A 56 -19.64 -5.97 0.23
N ASP A 57 -19.59 -6.08 1.55
CA ASP A 57 -18.78 -5.16 2.34
C ASP A 57 -17.32 -5.60 2.23
N CYS A 58 -16.64 -5.18 1.16
CA CYS A 58 -15.23 -5.54 0.96
C CYS A 58 -14.36 -4.62 1.83
N THR A 59 -14.05 -5.02 3.06
CA THR A 59 -13.13 -4.27 3.92
C THR A 59 -11.69 -4.73 3.67
N TYR A 60 -10.78 -3.77 3.49
CA TYR A 60 -9.37 -4.01 3.18
C TYR A 60 -8.45 -3.38 4.23
N LEU A 61 -7.37 -4.07 4.60
CA LEU A 61 -6.32 -3.57 5.47
C LEU A 61 -5.01 -3.42 4.68
N GLY A 62 -4.47 -2.21 4.67
CA GLY A 62 -3.17 -1.91 4.05
C GLY A 62 -2.24 -1.15 4.97
N SER A 63 -1.11 -0.71 4.43
CA SER A 63 -0.09 0.07 5.15
C SER A 63 -0.60 1.39 5.72
N ARG A 64 -1.69 1.91 5.18
CA ARG A 64 -2.32 3.18 5.60
C ARG A 64 -3.58 3.02 6.45
N GLY A 65 -3.93 1.79 6.82
CA GLY A 65 -5.08 1.49 7.68
C GLY A 65 -6.17 0.68 6.97
N VAL A 66 -7.37 0.74 7.54
CA VAL A 66 -8.55 0.02 7.04
C VAL A 66 -9.31 0.91 6.06
N ILE A 67 -9.70 0.33 4.93
CA ILE A 67 -10.38 1.00 3.84
C ILE A 67 -11.59 0.18 3.41
N THR A 68 -12.72 0.85 3.22
CA THR A 68 -13.96 0.28 2.67
C THR A 68 -14.24 0.93 1.31
N PRO A 69 -13.73 0.36 0.21
CA PRO A 69 -14.04 0.85 -1.14
C PRO A 69 -15.56 0.92 -1.39
N ALA A 70 -15.97 1.93 -2.16
CA ALA A 70 -17.37 2.08 -2.56
C ALA A 70 -17.85 0.87 -3.38
N PHE A 71 -19.13 0.51 -3.21
CA PHE A 71 -19.75 -0.62 -3.90
C PHE A 71 -19.52 -0.58 -5.42
N GLY A 72 -19.06 -1.70 -5.99
CA GLY A 72 -18.86 -1.85 -7.44
C GLY A 72 -17.54 -1.32 -8.01
N THR A 73 -16.63 -0.82 -7.17
CA THR A 73 -15.29 -0.38 -7.63
C THR A 73 -14.31 -1.52 -7.88
N LEU A 74 -14.53 -2.68 -7.27
CA LEU A 74 -13.78 -3.90 -7.54
C LEU A 74 -14.74 -5.00 -8.03
N ASP A 75 -14.42 -5.61 -9.18
CA ASP A 75 -15.13 -6.76 -9.74
C ASP A 75 -14.89 -8.00 -8.86
N GLY A 76 -15.78 -8.18 -7.88
CA GLY A 76 -15.60 -9.14 -6.80
C GLY A 76 -14.66 -8.61 -5.71
N CYS A 77 -14.73 -9.15 -4.49
CA CYS A 77 -13.77 -8.81 -3.43
C CYS A 77 -12.54 -9.72 -3.57
N PRO A 78 -11.44 -9.39 -4.29
CA PRO A 78 -10.23 -10.20 -4.27
C PRO A 78 -9.61 -10.23 -2.87
N ILE A 79 -8.88 -11.30 -2.54
CA ILE A 79 -8.17 -11.43 -1.25
C ILE A 79 -7.06 -10.38 -1.13
N LEU A 80 -6.42 -10.05 -2.26
CA LEU A 80 -5.37 -9.04 -2.35
C LEU A 80 -5.73 -8.07 -3.47
N ALA A 81 -5.71 -6.77 -3.18
CA ALA A 81 -5.96 -5.71 -4.14
C ALA A 81 -4.88 -4.62 -4.05
N TRP A 82 -4.53 -4.01 -5.17
CA TRP A 82 -3.78 -2.77 -5.19
C TRP A 82 -4.77 -1.61 -5.20
N ILE A 83 -4.80 -0.83 -4.11
CA ILE A 83 -5.76 0.26 -3.92
C ILE A 83 -4.97 1.54 -3.62
N ASP A 84 -5.40 2.66 -4.22
CA ASP A 84 -4.95 3.99 -3.81
C ASP A 84 -5.74 4.44 -2.58
N ALA A 85 -5.06 4.54 -1.45
CA ALA A 85 -5.68 4.95 -0.20
C ALA A 85 -6.25 6.38 -0.24
N ARG A 86 -5.82 7.23 -1.17
CA ARG A 86 -6.36 8.60 -1.31
C ARG A 86 -7.75 8.62 -1.93
N GLU A 87 -8.01 7.70 -2.84
CA GLU A 87 -9.29 7.63 -3.56
C GLU A 87 -10.36 6.98 -2.70
N ALA A 88 -9.96 6.12 -1.77
CA ALA A 88 -10.88 5.32 -0.97
C ALA A 88 -11.25 5.92 0.41
N ILE A 89 -10.66 7.05 0.80
CA ILE A 89 -11.04 7.83 2.02
C ILE A 89 -12.02 8.96 1.66
N ARG A 90 -12.32 9.16 0.37
CA ARG A 90 -13.18 10.25 -0.12
C ARG A 90 -14.64 9.84 -0.18
#